data_AF-A0A928BIE7-F1
#
_entry.id   AF-A0A928BIE7-F1
#
_cell.length_a   1.000
_cell.length_b   1.000
_cell.length_c   1.000
_cell.angle_alpha   90.00
_cell.angle_beta   90.00
_cell.angle_gamma   90.00
#
_symmetry.space_group_name_H-M   'P 1'
#
loop_
_entity.id
_entity.type
_entity.pdbx_description
1 polymer ?
#
loop_
_entity_poly.entity_id
_entity_poly.type
_entity_poly.pdbx_seq_one_letter_code
_entity_poly.pdbx_strand_id
1 'polypeptide(L)'
;MPLKFYLDKRKNRHGEAPIRVVWSFNGDRYQTTAGISIPPQAWDESQCRVTPAAYNHKTTPTTDINEFLDNMDMAVNRLEHYARTQNASLTKPLVRKVVADLVAAGLKYPYDKEREWRKAVAERRLSTDRYFQHFRGRKYKLIGFGKDSETLEDVVIYQALYGAEHIWVRPYNIFFSKVKDESGDMVERFKEITDEVKHLA
;
A
#
# COMPACT_ATOMS: atom_id res chain seq x y z
N MET A 1 -8.09 -0.94 -2.80
CA MET A 1 -7.23 0.25 -3.02
C MET A 1 -6.14 0.28 -1.96
N PRO A 2 -4.86 0.32 -2.37
CA PRO A 2 -3.72 0.36 -1.47
C PRO A 2 -3.60 1.69 -0.72
N LEU A 3 -4.02 2.80 -1.35
CA LEU A 3 -4.02 4.13 -0.76
C LEU A 3 -5.40 4.47 -0.20
N LYS A 4 -5.42 5.12 0.97
CA LYS A 4 -6.61 5.68 1.61
C LYS A 4 -6.30 7.05 2.18
N PHE A 5 -7.27 7.95 2.09
CA PHE A 5 -7.22 9.27 2.71
C PHE A 5 -8.27 9.40 3.79
N TYR A 6 -7.96 10.15 4.84
CA TYR A 6 -8.93 10.52 5.86
C TYR A 6 -8.49 11.81 6.57
N LEU A 7 -9.40 12.46 7.27
CA LEU A 7 -9.12 13.69 7.99
C LEU A 7 -8.66 13.40 9.44
N ASP A 8 -7.57 14.02 9.89
CA ASP A 8 -7.13 13.88 11.29
C ASP A 8 -8.15 14.52 12.25
N LYS A 9 -8.26 13.97 13.46
CA LYS A 9 -9.14 14.55 14.50
C LYS A 9 -8.58 15.87 15.06
N ARG A 10 -7.26 16.05 15.01
CA ARG A 10 -6.58 17.23 15.55
C ARG A 10 -6.62 18.37 14.54
N LYS A 11 -7.02 19.54 15.03
CA LYS A 11 -7.06 20.78 14.26
C LYS A 11 -5.80 21.61 14.50
N ASN A 12 -5.38 22.36 13.49
CA ASN A 12 -4.33 23.36 13.60
C ASN A 12 -4.89 24.68 14.20
N ARG A 13 -4.03 25.70 14.35
CA ARG A 13 -4.40 27.03 14.87
C ARG A 13 -5.46 27.76 14.03
N HIS A 14 -5.67 27.35 12.79
CA HIS A 14 -6.65 27.90 11.86
C HIS A 14 -7.98 27.11 11.86
N GLY A 15 -8.13 26.11 12.75
CA GLY A 15 -9.33 25.29 12.83
C GLY A 15 -9.43 24.19 11.75
N GLU A 16 -8.38 24.02 10.95
CA GLU A 16 -8.32 23.03 9.88
C GLU A 16 -7.66 21.74 10.34
N ALA A 17 -8.07 20.62 9.76
CA ALA A 17 -7.50 19.33 10.04
C ALA A 17 -6.60 18.86 8.87
N PRO A 18 -5.43 18.25 9.15
CA PRO A 18 -4.57 17.70 8.12
C PRO A 18 -5.18 16.45 7.49
N ILE A 19 -5.06 16.35 6.16
CA ILE A 19 -5.40 15.13 5.42
C ILE A 19 -4.30 14.10 5.69
N ARG A 20 -4.70 12.93 6.15
CA ARG A 20 -3.83 11.78 6.38
C ARG A 20 -3.87 10.87 5.17
N VAL A 21 -2.72 10.28 4.86
CA VAL A 21 -2.56 9.28 3.82
C VAL A 21 -2.11 7.97 4.45
N VAL A 22 -2.75 6.88 4.07
CA VAL A 22 -2.39 5.51 4.47
C VAL A 22 -2.14 4.70 3.21
N TRP A 23 -0.91 4.25 3.05
CA TRP A 23 -0.53 3.31 2.00
C TRP A 23 -0.32 1.93 2.62
N SER A 24 -1.15 0.98 2.21
CA SER A 24 -1.01 -0.44 2.52
C SER A 24 -0.28 -1.16 1.38
N PHE A 25 0.84 -1.82 1.67
CA PHE A 25 1.68 -2.51 0.67
C PHE A 25 2.29 -3.76 1.30
N ASN A 26 2.39 -4.89 0.59
CA ASN A 26 2.99 -6.13 1.09
C ASN A 26 2.47 -6.65 2.46
N GLY A 27 1.25 -6.29 2.87
CA GLY A 27 0.73 -6.55 4.21
C GLY A 27 1.12 -5.52 5.29
N ASP A 28 2.11 -4.66 4.99
CA ASP A 28 2.49 -3.50 5.80
C ASP A 28 1.58 -2.29 5.57
N ARG A 29 1.69 -1.33 6.49
CA ARG A 29 1.03 -0.01 6.37
C ARG A 29 2.00 1.11 6.70
N TYR A 30 1.99 2.15 5.86
CA TYR A 30 2.63 3.43 6.12
C TYR A 30 1.58 4.53 6.21
N GLN A 31 1.65 5.32 7.28
CA GLN A 31 0.71 6.41 7.54
C GLN A 31 1.48 7.70 7.79
N THR A 32 1.09 8.77 7.09
CA THR A 32 1.65 10.12 7.28
C THR A 32 0.62 11.20 6.99
N THR A 33 1.02 12.47 7.02
CA THR A 33 0.23 13.61 6.54
C THR A 33 0.50 13.83 5.05
N ALA A 34 -0.53 14.22 4.30
CA ALA A 34 -0.41 14.64 2.90
C ALA A 34 0.15 16.08 2.76
N GLY A 35 0.43 16.76 3.87
CA GLY A 35 0.99 18.13 3.87
C GLY A 35 -0.06 19.24 3.68
N ILE A 36 -1.32 18.87 3.45
CA ILE A 36 -2.45 19.79 3.27
C ILE A 36 -3.41 19.66 4.44
N SER A 37 -3.91 20.80 4.92
CA SER A 37 -5.01 20.87 5.90
C SER A 37 -6.21 21.57 5.28
N ILE A 38 -7.41 21.16 5.69
CA ILE A 38 -8.68 21.70 5.20
C ILE A 38 -9.66 21.92 6.35
N PRO A 39 -10.66 22.81 6.17
CA PRO A 39 -11.77 22.90 7.11
C PRO A 39 -12.51 21.56 7.20
N PRO A 40 -12.82 21.03 8.40
CA PRO A 40 -13.44 19.71 8.53
C PRO A 40 -14.76 19.53 7.78
N GLN A 41 -15.57 20.58 7.70
CA GLN A 41 -16.84 20.58 6.96
C GLN A 41 -16.66 20.46 5.43
N ALA A 42 -15.45 20.65 4.93
CA ALA A 42 -15.15 20.51 3.51
C ALA A 42 -14.77 19.08 3.13
N TRP A 43 -14.64 18.15 4.09
CA TRP A 43 -14.27 16.77 3.83
C TRP A 43 -15.50 15.90 3.52
N ASP A 44 -15.49 15.22 2.38
CA ASP A 44 -16.44 14.17 2.05
C ASP A 44 -15.85 12.82 2.45
N GLU A 45 -16.39 12.22 3.52
CA GLU A 45 -15.93 10.91 4.00
C GLU A 45 -16.22 9.76 3.02
N SER A 46 -17.28 9.87 2.22
CA SER A 46 -17.67 8.83 1.27
C SER A 46 -16.73 8.79 0.08
N GLN A 47 -16.38 9.95 -0.45
CA GLN A 47 -15.49 10.10 -1.59
C GLN A 47 -14.01 10.14 -1.18
N CYS A 48 -13.72 10.36 0.10
CA CYS A 48 -12.37 10.67 0.59
C CYS A 48 -11.74 11.82 -0.20
N ARG A 49 -12.51 12.88 -0.44
CA ARG A 49 -12.16 14.06 -1.24
C ARG A 49 -12.69 15.34 -0.59
N VAL A 50 -12.22 16.47 -1.07
CA VAL A 50 -12.66 17.79 -0.59
C VAL A 50 -13.79 18.32 -1.46
N THR A 51 -14.77 18.99 -0.86
CA THR A 51 -15.94 19.53 -1.58
C THR A 51 -15.54 20.67 -2.54
N PRO A 52 -16.06 20.72 -3.79
CA PRO A 52 -15.57 21.61 -4.86
C PRO A 52 -15.69 23.14 -4.62
N ALA A 53 -16.31 23.58 -3.53
CA ALA A 53 -16.53 24.99 -3.21
C ALA A 53 -15.65 25.51 -2.06
N ALA A 54 -14.89 24.63 -1.40
CA ALA A 54 -14.09 25.01 -0.24
C ALA A 54 -12.69 25.52 -0.64
N TYR A 55 -12.04 26.17 0.32
CA TYR A 55 -10.64 26.59 0.27
C TYR A 55 -10.04 26.40 1.66
N ASN A 56 -8.72 26.23 1.73
CA ASN A 56 -8.01 26.25 3.01
C ASN A 56 -7.55 27.68 3.37
N HIS A 57 -6.92 27.86 4.54
CA HIS A 57 -6.38 29.13 5.04
C HIS A 57 -5.26 29.67 4.14
N LYS A 58 -4.65 28.82 3.31
CA LYS A 58 -3.65 29.19 2.30
C LYS A 58 -4.29 29.48 0.93
N THR A 59 -5.62 29.64 0.89
CA THR A 59 -6.42 29.94 -0.31
C THR A 59 -6.19 28.94 -1.46
N THR A 60 -5.81 27.70 -1.14
CA THR A 60 -5.62 26.65 -2.15
C THR A 60 -7.00 26.17 -2.64
N PRO A 61 -7.28 26.22 -3.95
CA PRO A 61 -8.51 25.69 -4.52
C PRO A 61 -8.68 24.20 -4.23
N THR A 62 -9.93 23.76 -4.04
CA THR A 62 -10.24 22.35 -3.82
C THR A 62 -10.02 21.48 -5.04
N THR A 63 -10.15 22.04 -6.24
CA THR A 63 -9.76 21.39 -7.50
C THR A 63 -8.31 20.92 -7.43
N ASP A 64 -7.43 21.79 -6.97
CA ASP A 64 -6.00 21.55 -6.88
C ASP A 64 -5.70 20.51 -5.78
N ILE A 65 -6.38 20.62 -4.62
CA ILE A 65 -6.23 19.64 -3.54
C ILE A 65 -6.67 18.26 -4.02
N ASN A 66 -7.81 18.15 -4.70
CA ASN A 66 -8.30 16.87 -5.22
C ASN A 66 -7.39 16.32 -6.33
N GLU A 67 -6.89 17.17 -7.24
CA GLU A 67 -5.90 16.79 -8.26
C GLU A 67 -4.63 16.25 -7.61
N PHE A 68 -4.18 16.84 -6.50
CA PHE A 68 -3.05 16.33 -5.74
C PHE A 68 -3.32 14.94 -5.13
N LEU A 69 -4.51 14.71 -4.57
CA LEU A 69 -4.89 13.40 -4.05
C LEU A 69 -4.98 12.35 -5.17
N ASP A 70 -5.51 12.72 -6.33
CA ASP A 70 -5.57 11.86 -7.52
C ASP A 70 -4.17 11.54 -8.06
N ASN A 71 -3.25 12.51 -8.03
CA ASN A 71 -1.84 12.31 -8.38
C ASN A 71 -1.16 11.33 -7.42
N MET A 72 -1.47 11.37 -6.12
CA MET A 72 -0.98 10.39 -5.15
C MET A 72 -1.53 8.98 -5.44
N ASP A 73 -2.83 8.85 -5.70
CA ASP A 73 -3.45 7.57 -6.08
C ASP A 73 -2.80 7.00 -7.35
N MET A 74 -2.59 7.85 -8.36
CA MET A 74 -1.92 7.46 -9.61
C MET A 74 -0.48 6.99 -9.37
N ALA A 75 0.31 7.71 -8.59
CA ALA A 75 1.69 7.34 -8.27
C ALA A 75 1.77 5.98 -7.58
N VAL A 76 0.92 5.77 -6.57
CA VAL A 76 0.86 4.52 -5.81
C VAL A 76 0.46 3.36 -6.72
N ASN A 77 -0.61 3.52 -7.50
CA ASN A 77 -1.09 2.46 -8.40
C ASN A 77 -0.03 2.09 -9.45
N ARG A 78 0.64 3.09 -10.05
CA ARG A 78 1.72 2.85 -11.03
C ARG A 78 2.90 2.14 -10.40
N LEU A 79 3.34 2.56 -9.21
CA LEU A 79 4.49 1.95 -8.55
C LEU A 79 4.18 0.53 -8.07
N GLU A 80 3.00 0.28 -7.51
CA GLU A 80 2.58 -1.06 -7.14
C GLU A 80 2.47 -1.98 -8.35
N HIS A 81 1.82 -1.51 -9.42
CA HIS A 81 1.73 -2.28 -10.66
C HIS A 81 3.13 -2.62 -11.20
N TYR A 82 4.03 -1.63 -11.24
CA TYR A 82 5.41 -1.85 -11.65
C TYR A 82 6.13 -2.85 -10.75
N ALA A 83 6.01 -2.72 -9.42
CA ALA A 83 6.60 -3.66 -8.47
C ALA A 83 6.10 -5.09 -8.68
N ARG A 84 4.80 -5.28 -8.95
CA ARG A 84 4.23 -6.58 -9.29
C ARG A 84 4.82 -7.14 -10.58
N THR A 85 4.95 -6.32 -11.63
CA THR A 85 5.54 -6.76 -12.92
C THR A 85 7.01 -7.16 -12.80
N GLN A 86 7.73 -6.55 -11.86
CA GLN A 86 9.14 -6.87 -11.60
C GLN A 86 9.31 -7.96 -10.53
N ASN A 87 8.23 -8.51 -10.01
CA ASN A 87 8.23 -9.39 -8.85
C ASN A 87 9.13 -8.82 -7.73
N ALA A 88 8.83 -7.59 -7.33
CA ALA A 88 9.60 -6.81 -6.37
C ALA A 88 8.69 -6.34 -5.23
N SER A 89 9.25 -6.29 -4.02
CA SER A 89 8.53 -5.80 -2.83
C SER A 89 8.78 -4.30 -2.64
N LEU A 90 7.71 -3.52 -2.44
CA LEU A 90 7.82 -2.17 -1.88
C LEU A 90 8.37 -2.21 -0.44
N THR A 91 9.37 -1.36 -0.18
CA THR A 91 9.97 -1.20 1.16
C THR A 91 9.45 0.07 1.81
N LYS A 92 9.39 0.08 3.14
CA LYS A 92 8.98 1.27 3.92
C LYS A 92 9.82 2.52 3.61
N PRO A 93 11.16 2.46 3.42
CA PRO A 93 11.95 3.61 3.00
C PRO A 93 11.55 4.15 1.62
N LEU A 94 11.29 3.28 0.64
CA LEU A 94 10.86 3.70 -0.70
C LEU A 94 9.47 4.35 -0.64
N VAL A 95 8.52 3.73 0.05
CA VAL A 95 7.18 4.27 0.25
C VAL A 95 7.23 5.65 0.91
N ARG A 96 8.07 5.82 1.93
CA ARG A 96 8.31 7.13 2.55
C ARG A 96 8.89 8.15 1.56
N LYS A 97 9.87 7.74 0.74
CA LYS A 97 10.48 8.61 -0.28
C LYS A 97 9.43 9.07 -1.31
N VAL A 98 8.63 8.16 -1.82
CA VAL A 98 7.58 8.45 -2.81
C VAL A 98 6.59 9.47 -2.26
N VAL A 99 6.07 9.26 -1.06
CA VAL A 99 5.12 10.20 -0.44
C VAL A 99 5.79 11.55 -0.19
N ALA A 100 7.05 11.59 0.26
CA ALA A 100 7.78 12.84 0.47
C ALA A 100 8.01 13.62 -0.84
N ASP A 101 8.41 12.93 -1.90
CA ASP A 101 8.64 13.52 -3.23
C ASP A 101 7.32 14.07 -3.81
N LEU A 102 6.19 13.37 -3.64
CA LEU A 102 4.86 13.85 -4.03
C LEU A 102 4.46 15.10 -3.26
N VAL A 103 4.61 15.09 -1.93
CA VAL A 103 4.31 16.26 -1.08
C VAL A 103 5.20 17.46 -1.46
N ALA A 104 6.47 17.23 -1.79
CA ALA A 104 7.40 18.28 -2.20
C ALA A 104 7.08 18.84 -3.60
N ALA A 105 6.57 18.00 -4.51
CA ALA A 105 6.13 18.43 -5.84
C ALA A 105 4.82 19.25 -5.79
N GLY A 106 4.09 19.17 -4.68
CA GLY A 106 2.83 19.88 -4.48
C GLY A 106 1.79 19.40 -5.49
N LEU A 107 1.16 20.34 -6.19
CA LEU A 107 0.04 20.05 -7.10
C LEU A 107 0.46 19.34 -8.41
N LYS A 108 1.75 19.31 -8.73
CA LYS A 108 2.24 18.72 -9.99
C LYS A 108 2.76 17.30 -9.77
N TYR A 109 2.48 16.41 -10.72
CA TYR A 109 3.03 15.07 -10.70
C TYR A 109 4.53 15.05 -11.06
N PRO A 110 5.43 14.52 -10.20
CA PRO A 110 6.87 14.55 -10.43
C PRO A 110 7.35 13.38 -11.31
N TYR A 111 7.18 13.49 -12.63
CA TYR A 111 7.55 12.43 -13.58
C TYR A 111 9.02 11.98 -13.50
N ASP A 112 9.94 12.90 -13.21
CA ASP A 112 11.37 12.58 -13.06
C ASP A 112 11.62 11.67 -11.85
N LYS A 113 10.88 11.91 -10.76
CA LYS A 113 10.95 11.08 -9.55
C LYS A 113 10.36 9.69 -9.77
N GLU A 114 9.31 9.57 -10.58
CA GLU A 114 8.74 8.26 -10.93
C GLU A 114 9.81 7.32 -11.54
N ARG A 115 10.69 7.84 -12.41
CA ARG A 115 11.79 7.07 -12.98
C ARG A 115 12.77 6.58 -11.90
N GLU A 116 13.11 7.43 -10.94
CA GLU A 116 13.96 7.05 -9.81
C GLU A 116 13.31 5.97 -8.94
N TRP A 117 12.00 6.09 -8.65
CA TRP A 117 11.29 5.10 -7.85
C TRP A 117 11.24 3.75 -8.55
N ARG A 118 10.94 3.72 -9.86
CA ARG A 118 10.94 2.49 -10.66
C ARG A 118 12.32 1.85 -10.67
N LYS A 119 13.39 2.62 -10.84
CA LYS A 119 14.76 2.10 -10.75
C LYS A 119 15.01 1.46 -9.38
N ALA A 120 14.62 2.12 -8.29
CA ALA A 120 14.78 1.61 -6.93
C ALA A 120 13.94 0.35 -6.63
N VAL A 121 12.84 0.14 -7.35
CA VAL A 121 12.05 -1.11 -7.33
C VAL A 121 12.74 -2.20 -8.14
N ALA A 122 13.22 -1.89 -9.35
CA ALA A 122 13.86 -2.85 -10.26
C ALA A 122 15.20 -3.39 -9.70
N GLU A 123 15.99 -2.53 -9.06
CA GLU A 123 17.22 -2.92 -8.34
C GLU A 123 16.93 -3.83 -7.14
N ARG A 124 15.66 -3.87 -6.70
CA ARG A 124 15.15 -4.72 -5.62
C ARG A 124 14.14 -5.75 -6.12
N ARG A 125 14.39 -6.34 -7.30
CA ARG A 125 13.82 -7.67 -7.62
C ARG A 125 13.91 -8.54 -6.37
N LEU A 126 12.91 -9.39 -6.12
CA LEU A 126 12.96 -10.40 -5.05
C LEU A 126 14.19 -11.29 -5.28
N SER A 127 15.37 -10.83 -4.85
CA SER A 127 16.63 -11.57 -4.91
C SER A 127 16.71 -12.57 -3.76
N THR A 128 15.89 -12.35 -2.74
CA THR A 128 15.57 -13.31 -1.69
C THR A 128 14.16 -13.81 -1.92
N ASP A 129 14.05 -15.12 -2.09
CA ASP A 129 12.78 -15.81 -2.06
C ASP A 129 12.05 -15.47 -0.75
N ARG A 130 10.78 -15.08 -0.83
CA ARG A 130 9.95 -14.83 0.36
C ARG A 130 9.20 -16.08 0.74
N TYR A 131 9.19 -16.38 2.03
CA TYR A 131 8.57 -17.57 2.59
C TYR A 131 7.48 -17.19 3.56
N PHE A 132 6.41 -17.98 3.57
CA PHE A 132 5.24 -17.77 4.40
C PHE A 132 4.87 -19.06 5.11
N GLN A 133 4.53 -18.95 6.39
CA GLN A 133 3.92 -20.04 7.15
C GLN A 133 2.43 -19.75 7.33
N HIS A 134 1.58 -20.67 6.87
CA HIS A 134 0.16 -20.61 7.16
C HIS A 134 -0.08 -20.85 8.65
N PHE A 135 -1.13 -20.26 9.23
CA PHE A 135 -1.46 -20.45 10.65
C PHE A 135 -1.65 -21.93 11.07
N ARG A 136 -1.90 -22.82 10.11
CA ARG A 136 -1.93 -24.30 10.29
C ARG A 136 -0.56 -24.98 10.12
N GLY A 137 0.53 -24.25 10.28
CA GLY A 137 1.91 -24.76 10.30
C GLY A 137 2.58 -24.99 8.94
N ARG A 138 1.83 -25.16 7.85
CA ARG A 138 2.41 -25.46 6.51
C ARG A 138 3.18 -24.26 5.92
N LYS A 139 4.32 -24.55 5.28
CA LYS A 139 5.22 -23.55 4.67
C LYS A 139 4.97 -23.40 3.16
N TYR A 140 5.13 -22.19 2.67
CA TYR A 140 4.89 -21.79 1.28
C TYR A 140 5.95 -20.80 0.81
N LYS A 141 6.24 -20.82 -0.49
CA LYS A 141 7.10 -19.84 -1.17
C LYS A 141 6.24 -18.88 -1.98
N LEU A 142 6.48 -17.57 -1.86
CA LEU A 142 5.85 -16.58 -2.73
C LEU A 142 6.48 -16.67 -4.12
N ILE A 143 5.64 -16.92 -5.13
CA ILE A 143 6.05 -16.85 -6.54
C ILE A 143 5.91 -15.41 -7.03
N GLY A 144 4.79 -14.77 -6.72
CA GLY A 144 4.56 -13.38 -7.06
C GLY A 144 3.11 -12.94 -6.87
N PHE A 145 2.75 -11.85 -7.55
CA PHE A 145 1.43 -11.24 -7.49
C PHE A 145 0.82 -11.17 -8.88
N GLY A 146 -0.51 -11.31 -8.96
CA GLY A 146 -1.25 -11.25 -10.20
C GLY A 146 -2.51 -10.39 -10.08
N LYS A 147 -3.24 -10.27 -11.19
CA LYS A 147 -4.57 -9.69 -11.24
C LYS A 147 -5.50 -10.69 -11.90
N ASP A 148 -6.59 -11.00 -11.22
CA ASP A 148 -7.62 -11.88 -11.75
C ASP A 148 -8.36 -11.18 -12.91
N SER A 149 -8.45 -11.82 -14.07
CA SER A 149 -9.02 -11.18 -15.27
C SER A 149 -10.55 -11.07 -15.22
N GLU A 150 -11.22 -11.92 -14.45
CA GLU A 150 -12.68 -11.95 -14.39
C GLU A 150 -13.20 -10.97 -13.34
N THR A 151 -12.54 -10.93 -12.19
CA THR A 151 -12.96 -10.14 -11.03
C THR A 151 -12.19 -8.82 -10.91
N LEU A 152 -11.06 -8.69 -11.62
CA LEU A 152 -10.11 -7.58 -11.48
C LEU A 152 -9.51 -7.43 -10.07
N GLU A 153 -9.65 -8.46 -9.23
CA GLU A 153 -9.06 -8.48 -7.89
C GLU A 153 -7.58 -8.82 -7.92
N ASP A 154 -6.85 -8.27 -6.96
CA ASP A 154 -5.44 -8.59 -6.76
C ASP A 154 -5.29 -9.99 -6.15
N VAL A 155 -4.38 -10.81 -6.68
CA VAL A 155 -4.14 -12.18 -6.21
C VAL A 155 -2.67 -12.42 -5.86
N VAL A 156 -2.43 -13.36 -4.95
CA VAL A 156 -1.13 -13.88 -4.57
C VAL A 156 -0.93 -15.26 -5.18
N ILE A 157 0.18 -15.45 -5.86
CA ILE A 157 0.60 -16.73 -6.46
C ILE A 157 1.72 -17.29 -5.60
N TYR A 158 1.52 -18.49 -5.06
CA TYR A 158 2.45 -19.08 -4.10
C TYR A 158 2.53 -20.60 -4.24
N GLN A 159 3.67 -21.19 -3.88
CA GLN A 159 3.95 -22.61 -4.00
C GLN A 159 3.95 -23.28 -2.63
N ALA A 160 3.33 -24.45 -2.51
CA ALA A 160 3.52 -25.32 -1.35
C ALA A 160 4.95 -25.86 -1.29
N LEU A 161 5.56 -25.87 -0.10
CA LEU A 161 6.88 -26.48 0.14
C LEU A 161 6.77 -27.88 0.74
N TYR A 162 5.71 -28.59 0.38
CA TYR A 162 5.38 -29.91 0.89
C TYR A 162 4.58 -30.69 -0.16
N GLY A 163 4.57 -32.02 -0.04
CA GLY A 163 3.81 -32.89 -0.95
C GLY A 163 4.25 -32.70 -2.40
N ALA A 164 3.29 -32.62 -3.33
CA ALA A 164 3.54 -32.42 -4.76
C ALA A 164 3.85 -30.94 -5.15
N GLU A 165 4.14 -30.07 -4.17
CA GLU A 165 4.56 -28.68 -4.38
C GLU A 165 3.66 -27.85 -5.30
N HIS A 166 2.34 -28.04 -5.16
CA HIS A 166 1.35 -27.34 -5.97
C HIS A 166 1.47 -25.81 -5.87
N ILE A 167 1.20 -25.15 -6.99
CA ILE A 167 1.05 -23.70 -7.10
C ILE A 167 -0.41 -23.34 -6.85
N TRP A 168 -0.62 -22.37 -5.97
CA TRP A 168 -1.92 -21.86 -5.55
C TRP A 168 -2.07 -20.39 -5.89
N VAL A 169 -3.31 -19.99 -6.14
CA VAL A 169 -3.73 -18.59 -6.29
C VAL A 169 -4.76 -18.27 -5.22
N ARG A 170 -4.64 -17.10 -4.58
CA ARG A 170 -5.57 -16.64 -3.54
C ARG A 170 -5.75 -15.13 -3.61
N PRO A 171 -6.95 -14.58 -3.35
CA PRO A 171 -7.14 -13.13 -3.23
C PRO A 171 -6.18 -12.49 -2.22
N TYR A 172 -5.59 -11.35 -2.59
CA TYR A 172 -4.57 -10.65 -1.82
C TYR A 172 -5.05 -10.25 -0.43
N ASN A 173 -6.25 -9.68 -0.37
CA ASN A 173 -6.91 -9.29 0.88
C ASN A 173 -7.14 -10.48 1.84
N ILE A 174 -7.35 -11.68 1.31
CA ILE A 174 -7.52 -12.91 2.10
C ILE A 174 -6.18 -13.49 2.51
N PHE A 175 -5.17 -13.46 1.63
CA PHE A 175 -3.84 -13.96 1.93
C PHE A 175 -3.19 -13.19 3.09
N PHE A 176 -3.21 -11.85 3.04
CA PHE A 176 -2.69 -10.97 4.10
C PHE A 176 -3.72 -10.66 5.19
N SER A 177 -4.79 -11.46 5.31
CA SER A 177 -5.81 -11.27 6.34
C SER A 177 -5.32 -11.81 7.69
N LYS A 178 -5.96 -11.34 8.77
CA LYS A 178 -5.89 -12.03 10.07
C LYS A 178 -7.02 -13.05 10.20
N VAL A 179 -6.82 -14.08 11.02
CA VAL A 179 -7.79 -15.14 11.35
C VAL A 179 -7.69 -15.47 12.83
N LYS A 180 -8.75 -16.05 13.40
CA LYS A 180 -8.67 -16.68 14.72
C LYS A 180 -8.03 -18.05 14.59
N ASP A 181 -7.04 -18.33 15.44
CA ASP A 181 -6.49 -19.68 15.60
C ASP A 181 -7.35 -20.54 16.55
N GLU A 182 -6.88 -21.76 16.85
CA GLU A 182 -7.57 -22.71 17.73
C GLU A 182 -7.66 -22.21 19.19
N SER A 183 -6.75 -21.31 19.60
CA SER A 183 -6.74 -20.65 20.90
C SER A 183 -7.68 -19.44 20.96
N GLY A 184 -8.21 -18.99 19.81
CA GLY A 184 -9.08 -17.82 19.67
C GLY A 184 -8.33 -16.52 19.38
N ASP A 185 -7.01 -16.55 19.21
CA ASP A 185 -6.16 -15.39 19.01
C ASP A 185 -6.12 -14.93 17.55
N MET A 186 -6.08 -13.60 17.36
CA MET A 186 -6.04 -12.99 16.03
C MET A 186 -4.62 -13.01 15.43
N VAL A 187 -4.33 -14.04 14.66
CA VAL A 187 -3.03 -14.26 14.01
C VAL A 187 -3.07 -13.92 12.51
N GLU A 188 -1.91 -13.70 11.90
CA GLU A 188 -1.79 -13.57 10.44
C GLU A 188 -2.11 -14.92 9.79
N ARG A 189 -2.95 -14.92 8.75
CA ARG A 189 -3.26 -16.15 8.02
C ARG A 189 -1.99 -16.78 7.43
N PHE A 190 -1.13 -15.94 6.86
CA PHE A 190 0.18 -16.29 6.35
C PHE A 190 1.19 -15.31 6.95
N LYS A 191 2.05 -15.82 7.83
CA LYS A 191 3.12 -15.06 8.47
C LYS A 191 4.40 -15.19 7.64
N GLU A 192 5.03 -14.08 7.31
CA GLU A 192 6.33 -14.10 6.63
C GLU A 192 7.42 -14.68 7.54
N ILE A 193 8.24 -15.57 6.99
CA ILE A 193 9.37 -16.23 7.69
C ILE A 193 10.66 -15.99 6.91
N THR A 194 11.78 -15.91 7.63
CA THR A 194 13.12 -15.78 7.03
C THR A 194 13.65 -17.12 6.55
N ASP A 195 14.53 -17.08 5.55
CA ASP A 195 15.16 -18.25 4.90
C ASP A 195 15.85 -19.23 5.88
N GLU A 196 16.31 -18.74 7.03
CA GLU A 196 16.97 -19.53 8.07
C GLU A 196 16.06 -20.64 8.65
N VAL A 197 14.74 -20.52 8.51
CA VAL A 197 13.75 -21.47 9.05
C VAL A 197 13.42 -22.60 8.04
N LYS A 198 14.06 -22.65 6.87
CA LYS A 198 13.87 -23.71 5.87
C LYS A 198 14.26 -25.10 6.36
N HIS A 199 15.30 -25.20 7.18
CA HIS A 199 15.94 -26.48 7.53
C HIS A 199 15.61 -27.01 8.92
N LEU A 200 14.83 -26.26 9.72
CA LEU A 200 14.30 -26.77 10.97
C LEU A 200 12.99 -27.50 10.68
N ALA A 201 13.13 -28.82 10.51
CA ALA A 201 12.08 -29.83 10.56
C ALA A 201 12.10 -30.48 11.94
#